data_AF-A0A955Z9Q4-F1
#
_entry.id   AF-A0A955Z9Q4-F1
#
_cell.length_a   1.000
_cell.length_b   1.000
_cell.length_c   1.000
_cell.angle_alpha   90.00
_cell.angle_beta   90.00
_cell.angle_gamma   90.00
#
_symmetry.space_group_name_H-M   'P 1'
#
loop_
_entity.id
_entity.type
_entity.pdbx_description
1 polymer ?
#
loop_
_entity_poly.entity_id
_entity_poly.type
_entity_poly.pdbx_seq_one_letter_code
_entity_poly.pdbx_strand_id
1 'polypeptide(L)'
;MIPTALSDRIRNEIEDLKLDGDIRRELEAWLHADREFNVWFLETTKGKLDDDALMGLLEGYREDQEAVESAWADFWKDRDEAALTACLVRSRAKMVELQER
;
A
#
# COMPACT_ATOMS: atom_id res chain seq x y z
N MET A 1 -2.87 -11.74 18.22
CA MET A 1 -1.79 -11.34 17.30
C MET A 1 -2.32 -10.13 16.57
N ILE A 2 -1.78 -8.95 16.81
CA ILE A 2 -2.19 -7.74 16.07
C ILE A 2 -1.67 -7.95 14.64
N PRO A 3 -2.51 -7.92 13.60
CA PRO A 3 -2.03 -7.98 12.23
C PRO A 3 -1.03 -6.83 12.04
N THR A 4 0.24 -7.16 11.78
CA THR A 4 1.21 -6.15 11.37
C THR A 4 0.78 -5.61 10.02
N ALA A 5 0.72 -4.29 9.88
CA ALA A 5 0.42 -3.65 8.61
C ALA A 5 1.40 -4.12 7.53
N LEU A 6 0.92 -4.26 6.29
CA LEU A 6 1.75 -4.66 5.15
C LEU A 6 2.99 -3.78 5.01
N SER A 7 2.83 -2.47 5.21
CA SER A 7 3.93 -1.51 5.14
C SER A 7 5.01 -1.74 6.21
N ASP A 8 4.64 -2.20 7.41
CA ASP A 8 5.61 -2.56 8.44
C ASP A 8 6.33 -3.88 8.12
N ARG A 9 5.62 -4.86 7.54
CA ARG A 9 6.24 -6.10 7.07
C ARG A 9 7.27 -5.81 5.98
N ILE A 10 6.88 -5.04 4.96
CA ILE A 10 7.77 -4.66 3.85
C ILE A 10 9.01 -3.92 4.38
N ARG A 11 8.85 -2.92 5.28
CA ARG A 11 9.99 -2.19 5.85
C ARG A 11 11.02 -3.09 6.54
N ASN A 12 10.56 -4.05 7.34
CA ASN A 12 11.45 -4.97 8.03
C ASN A 12 12.16 -5.92 7.05
N GLU A 13 11.48 -6.32 5.98
CA GLU A 13 12.00 -7.27 5.00
C GLU A 13 12.95 -6.62 3.97
N ILE A 14 12.79 -5.32 3.66
CA ILE A 14 13.62 -4.64 2.64
C ILE A 14 15.04 -4.32 3.12
N GLU A 15 15.27 -4.18 4.44
CA GLU A 15 16.59 -3.87 4.99
C GLU A 15 17.58 -5.01 4.70
N ASP A 16 17.08 -6.25 4.73
CA ASP A 16 17.86 -7.47 4.47
C ASP A 16 17.97 -7.82 2.98
N LEU A 17 17.21 -7.17 2.10
CA LEU A 17 17.16 -7.47 0.68
C LEU A 17 18.14 -6.60 -0.14
N LYS A 18 18.92 -7.26 -1.00
CA LYS A 18 19.59 -6.61 -2.14
C LYS A 18 18.60 -6.44 -3.29
N LEU A 19 17.70 -5.47 -3.16
CA LEU A 19 16.80 -5.06 -4.23
C LEU A 19 17.55 -4.26 -5.29
N ASP A 20 17.09 -4.34 -6.54
CA ASP A 20 17.46 -3.37 -7.56
C ASP A 20 17.06 -1.95 -7.12
N GLY A 21 17.86 -0.96 -7.52
CA GLY A 21 17.66 0.44 -7.13
C GLY A 21 16.31 1.00 -7.57
N ASP A 22 15.79 0.57 -8.72
CA ASP A 22 14.50 1.04 -9.22
C ASP A 22 13.33 0.50 -8.39
N ILE A 23 13.39 -0.77 -7.98
CA ILE A 23 12.34 -1.40 -7.16
C ILE A 23 12.34 -0.84 -5.76
N ARG A 24 13.53 -0.68 -5.17
CA ARG A 24 13.65 -0.03 -3.86
C ARG A 24 13.00 1.35 -3.89
N ARG A 25 13.25 2.14 -4.94
CA ARG A 25 12.64 3.47 -5.09
C ARG A 25 11.11 3.40 -5.14
N GLU A 26 10.54 2.47 -5.91
CA GLU A 26 9.07 2.34 -5.98
C GLU A 26 8.45 1.84 -4.67
N LEU A 27 9.12 0.92 -3.96
CA LEU A 27 8.69 0.47 -2.63
C LEU A 27 8.74 1.62 -1.60
N GLU A 28 9.82 2.39 -1.57
CA GLU A 28 9.94 3.56 -0.69
C GLU A 28 8.87 4.62 -1.01
N ALA A 29 8.61 4.88 -2.28
CA ALA A 29 7.55 5.80 -2.71
C ALA A 29 6.16 5.30 -2.31
N TRP A 30 5.90 4.00 -2.42
CA TRP A 30 4.64 3.40 -1.98
C TRP A 30 4.50 3.45 -0.45
N LEU A 31 5.55 3.11 0.31
CA LEU A 31 5.56 3.19 1.77
C LEU A 31 5.34 4.60 2.30
N HIS A 32 5.80 5.61 1.55
CA HIS A 32 5.53 7.01 1.84
C HIS A 32 4.05 7.35 1.59
N ALA A 33 3.52 6.98 0.43
CA ALA A 33 2.11 7.22 0.08
C ALA A 33 1.14 6.51 1.04
N ASP A 34 1.43 5.26 1.44
CA ASP A 34 0.66 4.51 2.44
C ASP A 34 0.57 5.25 3.78
N ARG A 35 1.69 5.86 4.21
CA ARG A 35 1.73 6.66 5.44
C ARG A 35 0.89 7.94 5.30
N GLU A 36 1.04 8.68 4.20
CA GLU A 36 0.26 9.89 3.96
C GLU A 36 -1.24 9.60 3.85
N PHE A 37 -1.59 8.50 3.17
CA PHE A 37 -2.96 8.02 3.06
C PHE A 37 -3.53 7.68 4.43
N ASN A 38 -2.80 6.94 5.27
CA ASN A 38 -3.26 6.60 6.62
C ASN A 38 -3.50 7.84 7.49
N VAL A 39 -2.65 8.87 7.39
CA VAL A 39 -2.86 10.14 8.11
C VAL A 39 -4.11 10.84 7.59
N TRP A 40 -4.21 11.03 6.26
CA TRP A 40 -5.38 11.65 5.64
C TRP A 40 -6.67 10.90 5.98
N PHE A 41 -6.66 9.56 5.93
CA PHE A 41 -7.80 8.72 6.22
C PHE A 41 -8.28 8.96 7.65
N LEU A 42 -7.38 8.99 8.64
CA LEU A 42 -7.74 9.28 10.03
C LEU A 42 -8.30 10.70 10.20
N GLU A 43 -7.76 11.70 9.50
CA GLU A 43 -8.25 13.08 9.56
C GLU A 43 -9.63 13.26 8.90
N THR A 44 -9.86 12.56 7.79
CA THR A 44 -11.10 12.61 7.02
C THR A 44 -12.20 11.77 7.68
N THR A 45 -11.88 10.62 8.25
CA THR A 45 -12.87 9.72 8.86
C THR A 45 -13.25 10.09 10.29
N LYS A 46 -12.46 10.93 10.98
CA LYS A 46 -12.76 11.39 12.34
C LYS A 46 -13.97 12.33 12.36
N GLY A 47 -15.17 11.74 12.35
CA GLY A 47 -16.46 12.39 12.57
C GLY A 47 -17.06 13.10 11.35
N LYS A 48 -16.55 12.88 10.14
CA LYS A 48 -17.03 13.58 8.92
C LYS A 48 -17.68 12.70 7.85
N LEU A 49 -17.47 11.38 7.89
CA LEU A 49 -18.03 10.46 6.89
C LEU A 49 -19.20 9.69 7.50
N ASP A 50 -20.25 9.51 6.71
CA ASP A 50 -21.28 8.51 7.00
C ASP A 50 -20.73 7.09 6.75
N ASP A 51 -21.43 6.10 7.29
CA ASP A 51 -20.98 4.71 7.29
C ASP A 51 -20.80 4.16 5.86
N ASP A 52 -21.62 4.57 4.90
CA ASP A 52 -21.56 4.11 3.51
C ASP A 52 -20.32 4.68 2.77
N ALA A 53 -20.04 5.97 2.95
CA ALA A 53 -18.85 6.60 2.37
C ALA A 53 -17.56 6.05 3.00
N LEU A 54 -17.58 5.77 4.31
CA LEU A 54 -16.48 5.12 5.01
C LEU A 54 -16.22 3.70 4.50
N MET A 55 -17.27 2.91 4.30
CA MET A 55 -17.17 1.54 3.79
C MET A 55 -16.64 1.50 2.35
N GLY A 56 -17.11 2.40 1.47
CA GLY A 56 -16.59 2.49 0.10
C GLY A 56 -15.11 2.89 0.03
N LEU A 57 -14.67 3.78 0.91
CA LEU A 57 -13.24 4.14 1.05
C LEU A 57 -12.40 2.96 1.52
N LEU A 58 -12.89 2.21 2.51
CA LEU A 58 -12.21 1.03 3.05
C LEU A 58 -12.12 -0.11 2.03
N GLU A 59 -13.18 -0.36 1.26
CA GLU A 59 -13.21 -1.41 0.25
C GLU A 59 -12.22 -1.14 -0.88
N GLY A 60 -12.25 0.07 -1.46
CA GLY A 60 -11.33 0.45 -2.53
C GLY A 60 -9.86 0.44 -2.11
N TYR A 61 -9.58 0.86 -0.88
CA TYR A 61 -8.22 0.78 -0.31
C TYR A 61 -7.79 -0.68 -0.05
N ARG A 62 -8.69 -1.50 0.47
CA ARG A 62 -8.42 -2.90 0.81
C ARG A 62 -8.07 -3.74 -0.41
N GLU A 63 -8.81 -3.61 -1.50
CA GLU A 63 -8.55 -4.37 -2.74
C GLU A 63 -7.13 -4.15 -3.27
N ASP A 64 -6.64 -2.92 -3.22
CA ASP A 64 -5.30 -2.60 -3.70
C ASP A 64 -4.20 -2.99 -2.71
N GLN A 65 -4.46 -2.95 -1.40
CA GLN A 65 -3.55 -3.48 -0.39
C GLN A 65 -3.39 -5.01 -0.50
N GLU A 66 -4.49 -5.74 -0.71
CA GLU A 66 -4.45 -7.19 -0.94
C GLU A 66 -3.67 -7.53 -2.23
N ALA A 67 -3.78 -6.71 -3.28
CA ALA A 67 -3.01 -6.87 -4.52
C ALA A 67 -1.50 -6.65 -4.32
N VAL A 68 -1.10 -5.64 -3.53
CA VAL A 68 0.32 -5.42 -3.18
C VAL A 68 0.83 -6.54 -2.28
N GLU A 69 0.03 -7.01 -1.32
CA GLU A 69 0.40 -8.14 -0.46
C GLU A 69 0.64 -9.41 -1.27
N SER A 70 -0.25 -9.75 -2.21
CA SER A 70 -0.07 -10.91 -3.09
C SER A 70 1.19 -10.77 -3.94
N ALA A 71 1.39 -9.61 -4.57
CA ALA A 71 2.55 -9.37 -5.43
C ALA A 71 3.87 -9.40 -4.63
N TRP A 72 3.86 -8.94 -3.38
CA TRP A 72 5.01 -9.02 -2.49
C TRP A 72 5.34 -10.47 -2.10
N ALA A 73 4.32 -11.28 -1.80
CA ALA A 73 4.51 -12.71 -1.53
C ALA A 73 5.04 -13.46 -2.76
N ASP A 74 4.51 -13.16 -3.96
CA ASP A 74 4.96 -13.76 -5.22
C ASP A 74 6.39 -13.30 -5.57
N PHE A 75 6.76 -12.04 -5.29
CA PHE A 75 8.12 -11.55 -5.46
C PHE A 75 9.14 -12.36 -4.65
N TRP A 76 8.80 -12.80 -3.44
CA TRP A 76 9.68 -13.67 -2.65
C TRP A 76 9.90 -15.05 -3.27
N LYS A 77 8.91 -15.56 -4.00
CA LYS A 77 8.93 -16.89 -4.59
C LYS A 77 9.58 -16.89 -5.97
N ASP A 78 9.14 -15.98 -6.83
CA ASP A 78 9.41 -16.00 -8.27
C ASP A 78 10.29 -14.81 -8.71
N ARG A 79 10.58 -13.85 -7.81
CA ARG A 79 11.37 -12.63 -8.08
C ARG A 79 10.84 -11.83 -9.27
N ASP A 80 9.52 -11.82 -9.46
CA ASP A 80 8.87 -11.03 -10.51
C ASP A 80 8.77 -9.54 -10.10
N GLU A 81 9.83 -8.82 -10.46
CA GLU A 81 9.99 -7.39 -10.19
C GLU A 81 8.97 -6.52 -10.93
N ALA A 82 8.57 -6.94 -12.13
CA ALA A 82 7.64 -6.20 -12.97
C ALA A 82 6.22 -6.25 -12.41
N ALA A 83 5.79 -7.43 -11.95
CA ALA A 83 4.49 -7.60 -11.30
C ALA A 83 4.40 -6.77 -10.01
N LEU A 84 5.43 -6.83 -9.16
CA LEU A 84 5.48 -6.04 -7.92
C LEU A 84 5.41 -4.54 -8.23
N THR A 85 6.22 -4.06 -9.17
CA THR A 85 6.24 -2.64 -9.56
C THR A 85 4.88 -2.17 -10.06
N ALA A 86 4.22 -2.95 -10.92
CA ALA A 86 2.90 -2.61 -11.43
C ALA A 86 1.84 -2.50 -10.32
N CYS A 87 1.85 -3.41 -9.33
CA CYS A 87 0.95 -3.35 -8.18
C CYS A 87 1.21 -2.13 -7.29
N LEU A 88 2.48 -1.81 -7.00
CA LEU A 88 2.85 -0.64 -6.19
C LEU A 88 2.38 0.68 -6.85
N VAL A 89 2.61 0.82 -8.16
CA VAL A 89 2.19 2.01 -8.92
C VAL A 89 0.67 2.15 -8.93
N ARG A 90 -0.06 1.06 -9.18
CA ARG A 90 -1.53 1.06 -9.17
C ARG A 90 -2.08 1.44 -7.79
N SER A 91 -1.57 0.81 -6.73
CA SER A 91 -2.00 1.07 -5.36
C SER A 91 -1.73 2.52 -4.95
N ARG A 92 -0.55 3.06 -5.30
CA ARG A 92 -0.23 4.48 -5.06
C ARG A 92 -1.19 5.41 -5.82
N ALA A 93 -1.48 5.12 -7.08
CA ALA A 93 -2.43 5.93 -7.86
C ALA A 93 -3.83 5.92 -7.24
N LYS A 94 -4.28 4.78 -6.68
CA LYS A 94 -5.56 4.71 -6.00
C LYS A 94 -5.59 5.52 -4.71
N MET A 95 -4.53 5.47 -3.90
CA MET A 95 -4.43 6.30 -2.69
C MET A 95 -4.63 7.78 -3.01
N VAL A 96 -4.00 8.26 -4.09
CA VAL A 96 -4.17 9.64 -4.57
C VAL A 96 -5.60 9.91 -5.04
N GLU A 97 -6.18 9.02 -5.86
CA GLU A 97 -7.57 9.16 -6.33
C GLU A 97 -8.56 9.26 -5.16
N LEU A 98 -8.37 8.45 -4.11
CA LEU A 98 -9.23 8.47 -2.93
C LEU A 98 -9.04 9.74 -2.09
N GLN A 99 -7.82 10.32 -2.06
CA GLN A 99 -7.54 11.57 -1.35
C GLN A 99 -8.12 12.81 -2.04
N GLU A 100 -8.25 12.78 -3.37
CA GLU A 100 -8.78 13.88 -4.19
C GLU A 100 -10.31 13.88 -4.33
N ARG A 101 -10.98 12.82 -3.87
CA ARG A 101 -12.44 12.69 -3.86
C ARG A 101 -13.09 13.46 -2.72
#